data_AF-A0A954C1H2-F1
#
_entry.id   AF-A0A954C1H2-F1
#
_cell.length_a   1.000
_cell.length_b   1.000
_cell.length_c   1.000
_cell.angle_alpha   90.00
_cell.angle_beta   90.00
_cell.angle_gamma   90.00
#
_symmetry.space_group_name_H-M   'P 1'
#
loop_
_entity.id
_entity.type
_entity.pdbx_description
1 polymer ?
#
loop_
_entity_poly.entity_id
_entity_poly.type
_entity_poly.pdbx_seq_one_letter_code
_entity_poly.pdbx_strand_id
1 'polypeptide(L)' 'MAVSREEIVLACREALEGVPSVQATFLGGSESFGRQDEWSDIDLVCVTDPADAATIFDAVEGA' A
#
# COMPACT_ATOMS: atom_id res chain seq x y z
N MET A 1 0.10 -2.08 22.05
CA MET A 1 1.12 -1.27 21.36
C MET A 1 0.43 -0.66 20.15
N ALA A 2 0.76 0.58 19.80
CA ALA A 2 0.29 1.17 18.54
C ALA A 2 1.14 0.59 17.40
N VAL A 3 0.52 0.34 16.25
CA VAL A 3 1.20 -0.08 15.02
C VAL A 3 1.88 1.14 14.42
N SER A 4 3.15 1.04 14.04
CA SER A 4 3.87 2.13 13.39
C SER A 4 3.49 2.26 11.91
N ARG A 5 3.76 3.43 11.33
CA ARG A 5 3.59 3.65 9.89
C ARG A 5 4.41 2.66 9.07
N GLU A 6 5.66 2.43 9.46
CA GLU A 6 6.58 1.50 8.79
C GLU A 6 6.07 0.06 8.84
N GLU A 7 5.47 -0.35 9.96
CA GLU A 7 4.84 -1.67 10.10
C GLU A 7 3.66 -1.82 9.13
N ILE A 8 2.81 -0.80 8.98
CA ILE A 8 1.69 -0.81 8.03
C ILE A 8 2.20 -0.88 6.58
N VAL A 9 3.18 -0.04 6.21
CA VAL A 9 3.75 -0.04 4.86
C VAL A 9 4.41 -1.38 4.53
N LEU A 10 5.13 -1.98 5.48
CA LEU A 10 5.74 -3.28 5.31
C LEU A 10 4.67 -4.37 5.12
N ALA A 11 3.61 -4.39 5.94
CA ALA A 11 2.52 -5.36 5.82
C ALA A 11 1.83 -5.27 4.45
N CYS A 12 1.49 -4.06 3.98
CA CYS A 12 0.91 -3.87 2.66
C CYS A 12 1.85 -4.32 1.53
N ARG A 13 3.15 -4.05 1.65
CA ARG A 13 4.15 -4.50 0.67
C ARG A 13 4.21 -6.03 0.62
N GLU A 14 4.31 -6.69 1.77
CA GLU A 14 4.40 -8.15 1.85
C GLU A 14 3.13 -8.83 1.30
N ALA A 15 1.95 -8.25 1.56
CA ALA A 15 0.68 -8.72 0.99
C ALA A 15 0.66 -8.66 -0.54
N LEU A 16 1.23 -7.60 -1.13
CA LEU A 16 1.28 -7.39 -2.58
C LEU A 16 2.41 -8.16 -3.28
N GLU A 17 3.52 -8.45 -2.59
CA GLU A 17 4.68 -9.14 -3.17
C GLU A 17 4.33 -10.58 -3.65
N GLY A 18 3.29 -11.18 -3.06
CA GLY A 18 2.77 -12.49 -3.45
C GLY A 18 1.77 -12.49 -4.61
N VAL A 19 1.37 -11.32 -5.13
CA VAL A 19 0.28 -11.20 -6.12
C VAL A 19 0.87 -11.05 -7.54
N PRO A 20 0.74 -12.06 -8.43
CA PRO A 20 1.44 -12.06 -9.72
C PRO A 20 1.08 -10.92 -10.67
N SER A 21 -0.12 -10.34 -10.54
CA SER A 21 -0.59 -9.23 -11.37
C SER A 21 -0.08 -7.87 -10.91
N VAL A 22 0.59 -7.76 -9.77
CA VAL A 22 1.20 -6.52 -9.28
C VAL A 22 2.51 -6.30 -10.02
N GLN A 23 2.59 -5.19 -10.76
CA GLN A 23 3.80 -4.79 -11.49
C GLN A 23 4.69 -3.87 -10.66
N ALA A 24 4.07 -2.99 -9.86
CA ALA A 24 4.76 -2.05 -9.00
C ALA A 24 3.82 -1.54 -7.90
N THR A 25 4.41 -1.13 -6.77
CA THR A 25 3.74 -0.34 -5.75
C THR A 25 4.63 0.80 -5.27
N PHE A 26 4.02 1.93 -4.90
CA PHE A 26 4.73 3.10 -4.41
C PHE A 26 3.82 3.95 -3.52
N LEU A 27 4.44 4.76 -2.67
CA LEU A 27 3.73 5.68 -1.78
C LEU A 27 3.30 6.93 -2.54
N GLY A 28 2.02 7.27 -2.39
CA GLY A 28 1.35 8.40 -2.98
C GLY A 28 1.20 9.58 -2.01
N GLY A 29 0.22 10.42 -2.28
CA GLY A 29 -0.31 11.34 -1.27
C GLY A 29 0.66 12.41 -0.77
N SER A 30 0.50 12.78 0.50
CA SER A 30 1.34 13.79 1.16
C SER A 30 2.82 13.39 1.21
N GLU A 31 3.11 12.09 1.27
CA GLU A 31 4.46 11.52 1.28
C GLU A 31 5.21 11.81 -0.04
N SER A 32 4.54 11.67 -1.19
CA SER A 32 5.15 11.99 -2.49
C SER A 32 5.59 13.46 -2.64
N PHE A 33 5.04 14.37 -1.82
CA PHE A 33 5.37 15.80 -1.85
C PHE A 33 6.18 16.26 -0.63
N GLY A 34 6.58 15.35 0.26
CA GLY A 34 7.28 15.69 1.51
C GLY A 34 6.44 16.54 2.46
N ARG A 35 5.11 16.34 2.46
CA ARG A 35 4.14 17.08 3.29
C ARG A 35 3.51 16.22 4.39
N GLN A 36 4.02 15.01 4.62
CA GLN A 36 3.50 14.14 5.66
C GLN A 36 3.81 14.69 7.07
N ASP A 37 2.91 14.40 8.01
CA ASP A 37 3.05 14.67 9.44
C ASP A 37 2.54 13.47 10.27
N GLU A 38 2.47 13.63 11.59
CA GLU A 38 2.03 12.57 12.51
C GLU A 38 0.55 12.18 12.36
N TRP A 39 -0.25 13.00 11.67
CA TRP A 39 -1.68 12.78 11.45
C TRP A 39 -2.00 12.29 10.04
N SER A 40 -0.99 12.25 9.17
CA SER A 40 -1.14 11.83 7.79
C SER A 40 -1.40 10.33 7.68
N ASP A 41 -2.36 9.96 6.87
CA ASP A 41 -2.62 8.59 6.44
C ASP A 41 -1.56 8.10 5.44
N ILE A 42 -1.76 6.87 4.94
CA ILE A 42 -0.87 6.23 3.97
C ILE A 42 -1.65 6.07 2.68
N ASP A 43 -1.20 6.77 1.64
CA ASP A 43 -1.65 6.54 0.28
C ASP A 43 -0.71 5.52 -0.38
N LEU A 44 -1.25 4.36 -0.76
CA LEU A 44 -0.52 3.34 -1.53
C LEU A 44 -1.08 3.26 -2.94
N VAL A 45 -0.21 3.33 -3.94
CA VAL A 45 -0.58 3.15 -5.34
C VAL A 45 -0.04 1.82 -5.83
N CYS A 46 -0.86 1.09 -6.58
CA CYS A 46 -0.52 -0.20 -7.17
C CYS A 46 -0.75 -0.16 -8.69
N VAL A 47 0.24 -0.63 -9.45
CA VAL A 47 0.13 -0.82 -10.90
C VAL A 47 -0.16 -2.29 -11.15
N THR A 48 -1.32 -2.57 -11.73
CA THR A 48 -1.81 -3.93 -12.00
C THR A 48 -2.73 -3.95 -13.23
N ASP A 49 -3.14 -5.13 -13.67
CA ASP A 49 -4.21 -5.26 -14.65
C ASP A 49 -5.54 -4.80 -14.01
N PRO A 50 -6.33 -3.95 -14.69
CA PRO A 50 -7.64 -3.52 -14.20
C PRO A 50 -8.58 -4.68 -13.81
N ALA A 51 -8.46 -5.84 -14.46
CA ALA A 51 -9.25 -7.02 -14.15
C ALA A 51 -8.97 -7.58 -12.74
N ASP A 52 -7.77 -7.33 -12.19
CA ASP A 52 -7.32 -7.85 -10.90
C ASP A 52 -7.50 -6.87 -9.73
N ALA A 53 -8.05 -5.68 -9.99
CA ALA A 53 -8.17 -4.62 -8.98
C ALA A 53 -8.86 -5.08 -7.69
N ALA A 54 -9.92 -5.88 -7.79
CA ALA A 54 -10.62 -6.42 -6.61
C ALA A 54 -9.72 -7.35 -5.77
N THR A 55 -8.97 -8.24 -6.41
CA THR A 55 -7.99 -9.12 -5.76
C THR A 55 -6.91 -8.33 -5.02
N ILE A 56 -6.49 -7.18 -5.58
CA ILE A 56 -5.52 -6.29 -4.93
C ILE A 56 -6.09 -5.70 -3.64
N PHE A 57 -7.34 -5.23 -3.66
CA PHE A 57 -7.99 -4.73 -2.45
C PHE A 57 -8.13 -5.82 -1.39
N ASP A 58 -8.59 -7.01 -1.75
CA ASP A 58 -8.73 -8.14 -0.83
C ASP A 58 -7.39 -8.52 -0.17
N ALA A 59 -6.28 -8.48 -0.93
CA ALA A 59 -4.94 -8.77 -0.40
C ALA A 59 -4.48 -7.71 0.62
N VAL A 60 -4.70 -6.43 0.35
CA VAL A 60 -4.29 -5.33 1.23
C VAL A 60 -5.18 -5.22 2.46
N GLU A 61 -6.49 -5.42 2.34
CA GLU A 61 -7.43 -5.35 3.46
C GLU A 61 -7.26 -6.52 4.45
N GLY A 62 -6.65 -7.62 4.02
CA GLY A 62 -6.35 -8.78 4.86
C GLY A 62 -4.99 -8.76 5.57
N ALA A 63 -4.16 -7.74 5.31
CA ALA A 63 -2.83 -7.57 5.90
C ALA A 63 -2.87 -7.04 7.34
#